data_AF-A0A068RE90-F1
#
_entry.id   AF-A0A068RE90-F1
#
_cell.length_a   1.000
_cell.length_b   1.000
_cell.length_c   1.000
_cell.angle_alpha   90.00
_cell.angle_beta   90.00
_cell.angle_gamma   90.00
#
_symmetry.space_group_name_H-M   'P 1'
#
loop_
_entity.id
_entity.type
_entity.pdbx_description
1 polymer ?
#
loop_
_entity_poly.entity_id
_entity_poly.type
_entity_poly.pdbx_seq_one_letter_code
_entity_poly.pdbx_strand_id
1 'polypeptide(L)'
;MSSEQVSIPVTPKQEVKPAAPSTAASSTASSVKSFLAGGFGGMASVMVGQPFDLVKVRMQTSHGLYKNTFDCFKQIIKNDGILGMYRGMATPLASITPIFAVSFFSYDLGKKIVYAARSDKNDKSPMTLAETTFAGAFSAVPTTLFMAPSERVKVLMQIQGQGGEAKYKGPLDVVAKLYKEGGLRSIFRGTGATLLRDAPGSAAYFVAYELIKKGLTPAGSKPEDLSLGAILVAGGTAGVAMWTIAIPPDVLKSRLQSAPAGTYSGLLDCLGKTIKADGASALFRGLGPAMLRAFPANAATFLGVEYSRKMLDAVF
;
A
#
# COMPACT_ATOMS: atom_id res chain seq x y z
N MET A 1 -36.93 -20.43 -19.77
CA MET A 1 -36.27 -19.12 -19.98
C MET A 1 -34.95 -19.17 -19.23
N SER A 2 -33.88 -19.39 -19.99
CA SER A 2 -32.50 -19.53 -19.51
C SER A 2 -32.03 -18.28 -18.81
N SER A 3 -31.44 -18.44 -17.63
CA SER A 3 -30.60 -17.43 -16.98
C SER A 3 -29.21 -18.03 -16.87
N GLU A 4 -28.38 -17.63 -17.83
CA GLU A 4 -27.00 -18.03 -18.02
C GLU A 4 -26.16 -17.50 -16.84
N GLN A 5 -25.62 -18.42 -16.05
CA GLN A 5 -24.72 -18.10 -14.94
C GLN A 5 -23.39 -17.62 -15.52
N VAL A 6 -23.08 -16.34 -15.30
CA VAL A 6 -21.76 -15.77 -15.59
C VAL A 6 -20.78 -16.30 -14.54
N SER A 7 -20.13 -17.41 -14.87
CA SER A 7 -19.02 -18.01 -14.12
C SER A 7 -17.73 -17.23 -14.39
N ILE A 8 -17.31 -16.43 -13.42
CA ILE A 8 -15.99 -15.78 -13.43
C ILE A 8 -14.97 -16.82 -12.95
N PRO A 9 -13.87 -17.08 -13.68
CA PRO A 9 -12.93 -18.12 -13.29
C PRO A 9 -12.21 -17.71 -12.00
N VAL A 10 -12.49 -18.45 -10.93
CA VAL A 10 -11.57 -18.59 -9.80
C VAL A 10 -10.27 -19.12 -10.40
N THR A 11 -9.20 -18.33 -10.37
CA THR A 11 -7.87 -18.82 -10.76
C THR A 11 -7.59 -20.10 -9.98
N PRO A 12 -7.41 -21.25 -10.66
CA PRO A 12 -7.08 -22.48 -9.96
C PRO A 12 -5.70 -22.29 -9.34
N LYS A 13 -5.55 -22.63 -8.05
CA LYS A 13 -4.26 -23.08 -7.56
C LYS A 13 -3.88 -24.27 -8.42
N GLN A 14 -2.90 -24.10 -9.31
CA GLN A 14 -2.26 -25.24 -9.94
C GLN A 14 -1.59 -26.05 -8.81
N GLU A 15 -2.19 -27.19 -8.47
CA GLU A 15 -1.41 -28.31 -7.96
C GLU A 15 -0.30 -28.57 -8.97
N VAL A 16 0.95 -28.42 -8.54
CA VAL A 16 2.12 -28.83 -9.33
C VAL A 16 2.15 -30.37 -9.31
N LYS A 17 1.34 -30.96 -10.17
CA LYS A 17 1.57 -32.32 -10.67
C LYS A 17 2.72 -32.21 -11.67
N PRO A 18 3.79 -33.02 -11.59
CA PRO A 18 4.93 -32.88 -12.49
C PRO A 18 4.49 -33.26 -13.91
N ALA A 19 4.19 -32.25 -14.72
CA ALA A 19 3.87 -32.39 -16.13
C ALA A 19 5.15 -32.23 -16.96
N ALA A 20 5.28 -33.11 -17.94
CA ALA A 20 6.37 -33.21 -18.91
C ALA A 20 6.72 -31.86 -19.58
N PRO A 21 7.97 -31.70 -20.08
CA PRO A 21 8.50 -30.41 -20.49
C PRO A 21 7.83 -29.89 -21.77
N SER A 22 6.89 -28.94 -21.64
CA SER A 22 6.38 -28.16 -22.77
C SER A 22 6.88 -26.71 -22.71
N THR A 23 7.80 -26.39 -23.61
CA THR A 23 8.06 -25.09 -24.25
C THR A 23 8.16 -23.84 -23.36
N ALA A 24 9.40 -23.47 -23.02
CA ALA A 24 9.77 -22.24 -22.28
C ALA A 24 9.19 -20.92 -22.85
N ALA A 25 8.80 -20.88 -24.14
CA ALA A 25 8.19 -19.70 -24.77
C ALA A 25 6.78 -19.37 -24.23
N SER A 26 5.98 -20.39 -23.88
CA SER A 26 4.62 -20.22 -23.31
C SER A 26 4.66 -19.65 -21.89
N SER A 27 5.66 -20.08 -21.10
CA SER A 27 5.86 -19.63 -19.71
C SER A 27 6.26 -18.15 -19.63
N THR A 28 7.14 -17.69 -20.52
CA THR A 28 7.59 -16.29 -20.56
C THR A 28 6.45 -15.35 -20.99
N ALA A 29 5.68 -15.71 -22.02
CA ALA A 29 4.55 -14.90 -22.47
C ALA A 29 3.49 -14.73 -21.37
N SER A 30 3.14 -15.82 -20.66
CA SER A 30 2.21 -15.79 -19.53
C SER A 30 2.71 -14.91 -18.37
N SER A 31 4.01 -14.96 -18.09
CA SER A 31 4.66 -14.12 -17.06
C SER A 31 4.61 -12.64 -17.43
N VAL A 32 4.90 -12.30 -18.69
CA VAL A 32 4.82 -10.93 -19.21
C VAL A 32 3.38 -10.41 -19.16
N LYS A 33 2.39 -11.21 -19.56
CA LYS A 33 0.97 -10.85 -19.46
C LYS A 33 0.57 -10.54 -18.02
N SER A 34 0.95 -11.42 -17.09
CA SER A 34 0.65 -11.23 -15.66
C SER A 34 1.33 -9.97 -15.11
N PHE A 35 2.56 -9.69 -15.52
CA PHE A 35 3.29 -8.48 -15.14
C PHE A 35 2.60 -7.21 -15.66
N LEU A 36 2.27 -7.17 -16.95
CA LEU A 36 1.58 -6.02 -17.56
C LEU A 36 0.20 -5.81 -16.93
N ALA A 37 -0.57 -6.88 -16.77
CA ALA A 37 -1.89 -6.80 -16.16
C ALA A 37 -1.83 -6.31 -14.70
N GLY A 38 -0.86 -6.81 -13.94
CA GLY A 38 -0.57 -6.30 -12.59
C GLY A 38 -0.20 -4.83 -12.60
N GLY A 39 0.61 -4.38 -13.57
CA GLY A 39 0.98 -2.98 -13.76
C GLY A 39 -0.24 -2.07 -14.03
N PHE A 40 -1.13 -2.47 -14.95
CA PHE A 40 -2.37 -1.74 -15.22
C PHE A 40 -3.30 -1.69 -14.01
N GLY A 41 -3.44 -2.81 -13.28
CA GLY A 41 -4.16 -2.84 -12.00
C GLY A 41 -3.59 -1.85 -10.99
N GLY A 42 -2.26 -1.83 -10.83
CA GLY A 42 -1.57 -0.91 -9.96
C GLY A 42 -1.79 0.56 -10.33
N MET A 43 -1.71 0.90 -11.62
CA MET A 43 -1.98 2.26 -12.10
C MET A 43 -3.43 2.68 -11.86
N ALA A 44 -4.40 1.81 -12.15
CA ALA A 44 -5.82 2.06 -11.89
C ALA A 44 -6.08 2.32 -10.39
N SER A 45 -5.46 1.52 -9.52
CA SER A 45 -5.50 1.68 -8.07
C SER A 45 -4.98 3.05 -7.62
N VAL A 46 -3.86 3.49 -8.19
CA VAL A 46 -3.26 4.80 -7.86
C VAL A 46 -4.17 5.92 -8.34
N MET A 47 -4.68 5.87 -9.58
CA MET A 47 -5.55 6.92 -10.13
C MET A 47 -6.85 7.08 -9.32
N VAL A 48 -7.53 5.98 -8.99
CA VAL A 48 -8.79 6.03 -8.23
C VAL A 48 -8.54 6.35 -6.75
N GLY A 49 -7.41 5.89 -6.20
CA GLY A 49 -7.10 6.09 -4.80
C GLY A 49 -6.47 7.46 -4.47
N GLN A 50 -5.83 8.12 -5.43
CA GLN A 50 -5.08 9.37 -5.21
C GLN A 50 -5.92 10.49 -4.55
N PRO A 51 -7.18 10.74 -4.96
CA PRO A 51 -8.03 11.72 -4.28
C PRO A 51 -8.13 11.51 -2.76
N PHE A 52 -8.26 10.25 -2.33
CA PHE A 52 -8.35 9.88 -0.92
C PHE A 52 -6.99 10.02 -0.21
N ASP A 53 -5.90 9.64 -0.87
CA ASP A 53 -4.55 9.82 -0.33
C ASP A 53 -4.23 11.29 -0.08
N LEU A 54 -4.61 12.16 -1.02
CA LEU A 54 -4.39 13.59 -0.89
C LEU A 54 -5.13 14.15 0.32
N VAL A 55 -6.43 13.84 0.45
CA VAL A 55 -7.24 14.28 1.59
C VAL A 55 -6.65 13.73 2.89
N LYS A 56 -6.26 12.44 2.93
CA LYS A 56 -5.60 11.83 4.08
C LYS A 56 -4.37 12.63 4.50
N VAL A 57 -3.40 12.82 3.59
CA VAL A 57 -2.13 13.48 3.92
C VAL A 57 -2.38 14.91 4.37
N ARG A 58 -3.24 15.67 3.68
CA ARG A 58 -3.59 17.04 4.08
C ARG A 58 -4.24 17.11 5.46
N MET A 59 -5.10 16.16 5.82
CA MET A 59 -5.68 16.08 7.16
C MET A 59 -4.65 15.71 8.24
N GLN A 60 -3.65 14.88 7.91
CA GLN A 60 -2.60 14.46 8.84
C GLN A 60 -1.59 15.59 9.12
N THR A 61 -1.26 16.38 8.09
CA THR A 61 -0.22 17.43 8.16
C THR A 61 -0.77 18.80 8.56
N SER A 62 -2.09 19.03 8.44
CA SER A 62 -2.69 20.29 8.87
C SER A 62 -2.95 20.33 10.38
N HIS A 63 -2.66 21.48 10.98
CA HIS A 63 -2.96 21.80 12.38
C HIS A 63 -4.37 22.40 12.48
N GLY A 64 -5.40 21.59 12.20
CA GLY A 64 -6.80 22.01 12.36
C GLY A 64 -7.38 22.88 11.25
N LEU A 65 -6.73 22.94 10.07
CA LEU A 65 -7.27 23.68 8.90
C LEU A 65 -8.59 23.11 8.37
N TYR A 66 -8.82 21.81 8.59
CA TYR A 66 -10.02 21.12 8.11
C TYR A 66 -10.82 20.55 9.26
N LYS A 67 -12.14 20.73 9.22
CA LYS A 67 -13.07 20.19 10.21
C LYS A 67 -13.23 18.68 10.09
N ASN A 68 -13.26 18.19 8.86
CA ASN A 68 -13.42 16.77 8.53
C ASN A 68 -12.96 16.47 7.10
N THR A 69 -13.06 15.20 6.69
CA THR A 69 -12.70 14.70 5.37
C THR A 69 -13.41 15.43 4.23
N PHE A 70 -14.70 15.67 4.38
CA PHE A 70 -15.51 16.30 3.34
C PHE A 70 -15.20 17.79 3.17
N ASP A 71 -14.93 18.47 4.28
CA ASP A 71 -14.45 19.86 4.29
C ASP A 71 -13.09 19.98 3.58
N CYS A 72 -12.14 19.08 3.90
CA CYS A 72 -10.84 19.04 3.20
C CYS A 72 -11.01 18.81 1.69
N PHE A 73 -11.83 17.83 1.29
CA PHE A 73 -12.17 17.56 -0.10
C PHE A 73 -12.74 18.79 -0.81
N LYS A 74 -13.75 19.44 -0.22
CA LYS A 74 -14.37 20.66 -0.76
C LYS A 74 -13.37 21.79 -0.93
N GLN A 75 -12.52 22.01 0.06
CA GLN A 75 -11.52 23.07 0.01
C GLN A 75 -10.46 22.82 -1.07
N ILE A 76 -10.05 21.56 -1.28
CA ILE A 76 -9.16 21.19 -2.39
C ILE A 76 -9.80 21.57 -3.73
N ILE A 77 -11.04 21.15 -3.98
CA ILE A 77 -11.72 21.45 -5.24
C ILE A 77 -11.91 22.95 -5.42
N LYS A 78 -12.28 23.67 -4.35
CA LYS A 78 -12.47 25.12 -4.39
C LYS A 78 -11.18 25.89 -4.71
N ASN A 79 -10.04 25.47 -4.14
CA ASN A 79 -8.80 26.24 -4.23
C ASN A 79 -7.87 25.77 -5.36
N ASP A 80 -7.82 24.46 -5.62
CA ASP A 80 -6.89 23.82 -6.55
C ASP A 80 -7.61 23.22 -7.79
N GLY A 81 -8.95 23.21 -7.82
CA GLY A 81 -9.74 22.55 -8.85
C GLY A 81 -9.71 21.02 -8.75
N ILE A 82 -10.41 20.35 -9.68
CA ILE A 82 -10.52 18.88 -9.72
C ILE A 82 -9.15 18.24 -10.00
N LEU A 83 -8.35 18.84 -10.89
CA LEU A 83 -6.99 18.35 -11.17
C LEU A 83 -6.06 18.48 -9.95
N GLY A 84 -6.35 19.40 -9.03
CA GLY A 84 -5.69 19.50 -7.73
C GLY A 84 -5.71 18.21 -6.92
N MET A 85 -6.76 17.38 -7.09
CA MET A 85 -6.90 16.08 -6.42
C MET A 85 -5.81 15.07 -6.79
N TYR A 86 -5.15 15.27 -7.94
CA TYR A 86 -4.13 14.36 -8.46
C TYR A 86 -2.70 14.86 -8.18
N ARG A 87 -2.55 15.91 -7.38
CA ARG A 87 -1.24 16.45 -7.00
C ARG A 87 -0.41 15.39 -6.27
N GLY A 88 0.84 15.19 -6.72
CA GLY A 88 1.75 14.20 -6.17
C GLY A 88 1.52 12.75 -6.66
N MET A 89 0.67 12.52 -7.65
CA MET A 89 0.42 11.17 -8.20
C MET A 89 1.60 10.61 -9.02
N ALA A 90 2.43 11.47 -9.60
CA ALA A 90 3.52 11.04 -10.46
C ALA A 90 4.53 10.12 -9.74
N THR A 91 4.81 10.38 -8.45
CA THR A 91 5.75 9.55 -7.69
C THR A 91 5.25 8.14 -7.43
N PRO A 92 4.03 7.88 -6.91
CA PRO A 92 3.55 6.51 -6.72
C PRO A 92 3.43 5.76 -8.06
N LEU A 93 3.04 6.41 -9.16
CA LEU A 93 3.00 5.76 -10.48
C LEU A 93 4.39 5.29 -10.93
N ALA A 94 5.42 6.14 -10.77
CA ALA A 94 6.78 5.80 -11.16
C ALA A 94 7.41 4.75 -10.23
N SER A 95 7.04 4.74 -8.95
CA SER A 95 7.67 3.87 -7.95
C SER A 95 6.95 2.54 -7.71
N ILE A 96 5.72 2.36 -8.21
CA ILE A 96 4.90 1.16 -7.89
C ILE A 96 5.59 -0.14 -8.29
N THR A 97 6.07 -0.23 -9.53
CA THR A 97 6.75 -1.41 -10.06
C THR A 97 8.03 -1.74 -9.30
N PRO A 98 9.00 -0.82 -9.12
CA PRO A 98 10.22 -1.15 -8.37
C PRO A 98 9.95 -1.49 -6.90
N ILE A 99 8.98 -0.81 -6.25
CA ILE A 99 8.59 -1.14 -4.87
C ILE A 99 8.06 -2.57 -4.78
N PHE A 100 7.13 -2.96 -5.66
CA PHE A 100 6.60 -4.33 -5.64
C PHE A 100 7.64 -5.37 -6.02
N ALA A 101 8.49 -5.09 -7.02
CA ALA A 101 9.56 -6.00 -7.41
C ALA A 101 10.50 -6.31 -6.23
N VAL A 102 10.94 -5.27 -5.51
CA VAL A 102 11.78 -5.43 -4.33
C VAL A 102 11.02 -6.10 -3.19
N SER A 103 9.74 -5.80 -3.00
CA SER A 103 8.90 -6.42 -1.98
C SER A 103 8.76 -7.93 -2.19
N PHE A 104 8.41 -8.39 -3.40
CA PHE A 104 8.31 -9.82 -3.71
C PHE A 104 9.66 -10.53 -3.58
N PHE A 105 10.73 -9.95 -4.12
CA PHE A 105 12.08 -10.48 -3.96
C PHE A 105 12.46 -10.63 -2.47
N SER A 106 12.19 -9.60 -1.67
CA SER A 106 12.51 -9.58 -0.24
C SER A 106 11.63 -10.53 0.56
N TYR A 107 10.37 -10.71 0.17
CA TYR A 107 9.49 -11.72 0.74
C TYR A 107 10.00 -13.14 0.47
N ASP A 108 10.43 -13.43 -0.77
CA ASP A 108 11.03 -14.72 -1.13
C ASP A 108 12.34 -14.98 -0.37
N LEU A 109 13.15 -13.95 -0.19
CA LEU A 109 14.33 -14.02 0.67
C LEU A 109 13.96 -14.28 2.13
N GLY A 110 12.94 -13.60 2.65
CA GLY A 110 12.41 -13.80 4.01
C GLY A 110 11.95 -15.24 4.23
N LYS A 111 11.23 -15.84 3.27
CA LYS A 111 10.85 -17.26 3.30
C LYS A 111 12.08 -18.18 3.35
N LYS A 112 13.11 -17.90 2.53
CA LYS A 112 14.36 -18.68 2.55
C LYS A 112 15.06 -18.61 3.90
N ILE A 113 15.09 -17.43 4.54
CA ILE A 113 15.64 -17.26 5.89
C ILE A 113 14.87 -18.11 6.90
N VAL A 114 13.53 -18.09 6.84
CA VAL A 114 12.68 -18.93 7.69
C VAL A 114 12.99 -20.42 7.50
N TYR A 115 12.97 -20.92 6.27
CA TYR A 115 13.26 -22.33 5.99
C TYR A 115 14.66 -22.74 6.44
N ALA A 116 15.65 -21.86 6.31
CA ALA A 116 17.01 -22.11 6.80
C ALA A 116 17.11 -22.13 8.34
N ALA A 117 16.20 -21.44 9.04
CA ALA A 117 16.15 -21.36 10.50
C ALA A 117 15.35 -22.51 11.14
N ARG A 118 14.59 -23.30 10.37
CA ARG A 118 13.87 -24.47 10.87
C ARG A 118 14.85 -25.54 11.33
N SER A 119 14.54 -26.21 12.45
CA SER A 119 15.36 -27.28 13.02
C SER A 119 15.50 -28.48 12.08
N ASP A 120 14.44 -28.79 11.32
CA ASP A 120 14.49 -29.78 10.24
C ASP A 120 14.63 -29.08 8.88
N LYS A 121 15.79 -29.26 8.24
CA LYS A 121 16.10 -28.67 6.93
C LYS A 121 15.32 -29.32 5.77
N ASN A 122 14.71 -30.49 6.00
CA ASN A 122 13.89 -31.18 5.03
C ASN A 122 12.39 -30.93 5.21
N ASP A 123 11.99 -30.14 6.22
CA ASP A 123 10.59 -29.81 6.47
C ASP A 123 10.02 -28.87 5.40
N LYS A 124 9.26 -29.45 4.47
CA LYS A 124 8.52 -28.77 3.41
C LYS A 124 7.08 -28.42 3.80
N SER A 125 6.74 -28.49 5.09
CA SER A 125 5.43 -28.09 5.57
C SER A 125 5.12 -26.64 5.18
N PRO A 126 3.83 -26.31 4.93
CA PRO A 126 3.41 -24.93 4.74
C PRO A 126 3.89 -24.04 5.90
N MET A 127 4.25 -22.80 5.60
CA MET A 127 4.66 -21.86 6.64
C MET A 127 3.52 -21.61 7.63
N THR A 128 3.86 -21.56 8.90
CA THR A 128 2.97 -21.12 9.96
C THR A 128 2.62 -19.63 9.80
N LEU A 129 1.60 -19.16 10.51
CA LEU A 129 1.22 -17.75 10.52
C LEU A 129 2.38 -16.85 11.00
N ALA A 130 3.13 -17.28 12.01
CA ALA A 130 4.26 -16.53 12.56
C ALA A 130 5.39 -16.39 11.54
N GLU A 131 5.72 -17.48 10.84
CA GLU A 131 6.73 -17.50 9.78
C GLU A 131 6.35 -16.65 8.58
N THR A 132 5.08 -16.73 8.14
CA THR A 132 4.55 -15.90 7.06
C THR A 132 4.55 -14.42 7.46
N THR A 133 4.17 -14.12 8.71
CA THR A 133 4.21 -12.76 9.25
C THR A 133 5.64 -12.22 9.31
N PHE A 134 6.61 -13.04 9.71
CA PHE A 134 8.02 -12.65 9.71
C PHE A 134 8.52 -12.38 8.29
N ALA A 135 8.26 -13.26 7.32
CA ALA A 135 8.66 -13.04 5.94
C ALA A 135 8.03 -11.76 5.34
N GLY A 136 6.75 -11.50 5.67
CA GLY A 136 6.07 -10.25 5.33
C GLY A 136 6.72 -9.02 5.96
N ALA A 137 6.98 -9.04 7.27
CA ALA A 137 7.63 -7.93 7.97
C ALA A 137 9.07 -7.69 7.50
N PHE A 138 9.83 -8.75 7.24
CA PHE A 138 11.18 -8.67 6.68
C PHE A 138 11.17 -8.00 5.30
N SER A 139 10.19 -8.32 4.45
CA SER A 139 10.07 -7.73 3.13
C SER A 139 9.97 -6.20 3.14
N ALA A 140 9.44 -5.61 4.23
CA ALA A 140 9.32 -4.16 4.37
C ALA A 140 10.69 -3.47 4.47
N VAL A 141 11.73 -4.12 5.00
CA VAL A 141 13.03 -3.48 5.25
C VAL A 141 13.73 -3.08 3.94
N PRO A 142 13.99 -4.00 2.98
CA PRO A 142 14.62 -3.60 1.72
C PRO A 142 13.69 -2.75 0.86
N THR A 143 12.37 -3.03 0.90
CA THR A 143 11.35 -2.24 0.18
C THR A 143 11.38 -0.77 0.59
N THR A 144 11.65 -0.49 1.87
CA THR A 144 11.70 0.87 2.41
C THR A 144 12.78 1.74 1.77
N LEU A 145 13.85 1.14 1.23
CA LEU A 145 14.90 1.89 0.52
C LEU A 145 14.36 2.64 -0.70
N PHE A 146 13.36 2.08 -1.38
CA PHE A 146 12.71 2.70 -2.54
C PHE A 146 11.43 3.43 -2.15
N MET A 147 10.70 2.89 -1.18
CA MET A 147 9.44 3.46 -0.73
C MET A 147 9.63 4.77 0.03
N ALA A 148 10.55 4.86 1.00
CA ALA A 148 10.76 6.06 1.81
C ALA A 148 11.02 7.34 0.99
N PRO A 149 11.95 7.38 0.01
CA PRO A 149 12.16 8.57 -0.81
C PRO A 149 10.93 8.91 -1.66
N SER A 150 10.28 7.91 -2.27
CA SER A 150 9.07 8.12 -3.08
C SER A 150 7.93 8.71 -2.25
N GLU A 151 7.69 8.13 -1.07
CA GLU A 151 6.66 8.58 -0.14
C GLU A 151 6.90 10.01 0.34
N ARG A 152 8.16 10.36 0.66
CA ARG A 152 8.46 11.71 1.12
C ARG A 152 8.20 12.74 0.03
N VAL A 153 8.63 12.46 -1.20
CA VAL A 153 8.36 13.36 -2.33
C VAL A 153 6.85 13.48 -2.57
N LYS A 154 6.11 12.36 -2.50
CA LYS A 154 4.64 12.35 -2.59
C LYS A 154 4.02 13.27 -1.54
N VAL A 155 4.38 13.12 -0.26
CA VAL A 155 3.83 13.91 0.85
C VAL A 155 4.11 15.39 0.64
N LEU A 156 5.34 15.78 0.31
CA LEU A 156 5.70 17.18 0.08
C LEU A 156 4.95 17.79 -1.11
N MET A 157 4.71 17.02 -2.16
CA MET A 157 3.88 17.47 -3.28
C MET A 157 2.40 17.63 -2.85
N GLN A 158 1.87 16.72 -2.04
CA GLN A 158 0.47 16.69 -1.62
C GLN A 158 0.08 17.82 -0.65
N ILE A 159 1.01 18.25 0.20
CA ILE A 159 0.79 19.38 1.13
C ILE A 159 0.88 20.75 0.46
N GLN A 160 1.43 20.85 -0.76
CA GLN A 160 1.40 22.12 -1.48
C GLN A 160 -0.06 22.51 -1.75
N GLY A 161 -0.37 23.80 -1.68
CA GLY A 161 -1.72 24.33 -1.85
C GLY A 161 -2.57 24.31 -0.57
N GLN A 162 -1.99 23.99 0.60
CA GLN A 162 -2.62 24.21 1.91
C GLN A 162 -2.44 25.67 2.43
N GLY A 163 -2.08 26.60 1.55
CA GLY A 163 -1.70 27.98 1.87
C GLY A 163 -0.22 28.25 1.56
N GLY A 164 0.11 29.50 1.23
CA GLY A 164 1.46 29.93 0.84
C GLY A 164 1.83 29.65 -0.62
N GLU A 165 3.01 30.10 -1.02
CA GLU A 165 3.53 29.91 -2.38
C GLU A 165 3.95 28.46 -2.67
N ALA A 166 3.84 28.04 -3.92
CA ALA A 166 4.28 26.72 -4.35
C ALA A 166 5.81 26.58 -4.22
N LYS A 167 6.26 25.81 -3.21
CA LYS A 167 7.70 25.62 -2.93
C LYS A 167 8.40 24.75 -3.98
N TYR A 168 7.69 23.84 -4.63
CA TYR A 168 8.22 22.81 -5.53
C TYR A 168 7.50 22.80 -6.87
N LYS A 169 8.29 22.76 -7.95
CA LYS A 169 7.79 22.69 -9.34
C LYS A 169 7.38 21.28 -9.76
N GLY A 170 7.88 20.26 -9.07
CA GLY A 170 7.60 18.86 -9.35
C GLY A 170 8.47 17.89 -8.55
N PRO A 171 8.28 16.57 -8.71
CA PRO A 171 8.99 15.56 -7.93
C PRO A 171 10.52 15.64 -7.96
N LEU A 172 11.10 15.91 -9.14
CA LEU A 172 12.55 16.03 -9.29
C LEU A 172 13.11 17.28 -8.59
N ASP A 173 12.37 18.38 -8.62
CA ASP A 173 12.72 19.62 -7.90
C ASP A 173 12.65 19.39 -6.37
N VAL A 174 11.70 18.59 -5.88
CA VAL A 174 11.66 18.17 -4.47
C VAL A 174 12.95 17.42 -4.11
N VAL A 175 13.34 16.41 -4.88
CA VAL A 175 14.56 15.62 -4.61
C VAL A 175 15.79 16.53 -4.61
N ALA A 176 15.94 17.38 -5.61
CA ALA A 176 17.08 18.30 -5.73
C ALA A 176 17.16 19.26 -4.54
N LYS A 177 16.02 19.85 -4.13
CA LYS A 177 15.98 20.76 -2.96
C LYS A 177 16.24 20.02 -1.66
N LEU A 178 15.65 18.84 -1.45
CA LEU A 178 15.92 18.03 -0.26
C LEU A 178 17.40 17.65 -0.14
N TYR A 179 18.01 17.26 -1.26
CA TYR A 179 19.43 16.93 -1.29
C TYR A 179 20.30 18.14 -0.95
N LYS A 180 19.95 19.34 -1.45
CA LYS A 180 20.62 20.60 -1.08
C LYS A 180 20.41 20.98 0.40
N GLU A 181 19.23 20.73 0.95
CA GLU A 181 18.88 21.07 2.34
C GLU A 181 19.62 20.17 3.37
N GLY A 182 19.89 18.90 3.06
CA GLY A 182 20.53 18.00 4.02
C GLY A 182 20.92 16.61 3.50
N GLY A 183 21.23 16.53 2.21
CA GLY A 183 21.69 15.32 1.53
C GLY A 183 20.72 14.14 1.63
N LEU A 184 21.27 12.93 1.63
CA LEU A 184 20.50 11.68 1.71
C LEU A 184 19.68 11.57 3.01
N ARG A 185 20.20 12.07 4.13
CA ARG A 185 19.45 12.09 5.40
C ARG A 185 18.16 12.90 5.27
N SER A 186 18.20 14.00 4.52
CA SER A 186 17.01 14.79 4.18
C SER A 186 16.20 14.23 3.00
N ILE A 187 16.53 13.08 2.45
CA ILE A 187 15.61 12.34 1.57
C ILE A 187 14.91 11.23 2.37
N PHE A 188 15.65 10.55 3.24
CA PHE A 188 15.17 9.41 4.04
C PHE A 188 14.57 9.77 5.42
N ARG A 189 14.34 11.05 5.75
CA ARG A 189 13.63 11.42 6.99
C ARG A 189 12.24 10.78 6.97
N GLY A 190 11.87 10.18 8.11
CA GLY A 190 10.59 9.48 8.25
C GLY A 190 10.64 7.99 7.98
N THR A 191 11.77 7.44 7.48
CA THR A 191 11.94 5.99 7.26
C THR A 191 11.57 5.13 8.46
N GLY A 192 11.99 5.51 9.67
CA GLY A 192 11.63 4.77 10.89
C GLY A 192 10.12 4.77 11.17
N ALA A 193 9.42 5.87 10.86
CA ALA A 193 7.98 5.97 10.99
C ALA A 193 7.25 5.14 9.92
N THR A 194 7.78 5.10 8.69
CA THR A 194 7.32 4.21 7.62
C THR A 194 7.44 2.73 8.04
N LEU A 195 8.58 2.31 8.58
CA LEU A 195 8.76 0.94 9.07
C LEU A 195 7.83 0.61 10.25
N LEU A 196 7.64 1.56 11.18
CA LEU A 196 6.71 1.39 12.30
C LEU A 196 5.25 1.30 11.85
N ARG A 197 4.90 1.88 10.70
CA ARG A 197 3.59 1.72 10.08
C ARG A 197 3.46 0.36 9.39
N ASP A 198 4.46 0.00 8.58
CA ASP A 198 4.34 -1.10 7.62
C ASP A 198 4.48 -2.48 8.28
N ALA A 199 5.42 -2.66 9.21
CA ALA A 199 5.62 -3.97 9.84
C ALA A 199 4.43 -4.37 10.74
N PRO A 200 3.98 -3.55 11.71
CA PRO A 200 2.80 -3.87 12.53
C PRO A 200 1.51 -3.90 11.70
N GLY A 201 1.37 -3.00 10.71
CA GLY A 201 0.21 -2.99 9.81
C GLY A 201 0.10 -4.29 9.01
N SER A 202 1.21 -4.77 8.45
CA SER A 202 1.24 -6.04 7.71
C SER A 202 0.92 -7.23 8.61
N ALA A 203 1.47 -7.27 9.82
CA ALA A 203 1.16 -8.31 10.80
C ALA A 203 -0.34 -8.34 11.15
N ALA A 204 -0.92 -7.18 11.43
CA ALA A 204 -2.35 -7.03 11.69
C ALA A 204 -3.21 -7.49 10.51
N TYR A 205 -2.82 -7.13 9.28
CA TYR A 205 -3.50 -7.59 8.06
C TYR A 205 -3.51 -9.12 7.98
N PHE A 206 -2.35 -9.78 8.06
CA PHE A 206 -2.25 -11.23 7.91
C PHE A 206 -2.99 -11.99 9.02
N VAL A 207 -2.84 -11.55 10.27
CA VAL A 207 -3.55 -12.16 11.40
C VAL A 207 -5.06 -12.03 11.23
N ALA A 208 -5.56 -10.83 10.92
CA ALA A 208 -6.98 -10.61 10.72
C ALA A 208 -7.51 -11.40 9.51
N TYR A 209 -6.78 -11.40 8.39
CA TYR A 209 -7.15 -12.12 7.18
C TYR A 209 -7.29 -13.62 7.43
N GLU A 210 -6.32 -14.24 8.10
CA GLU A 210 -6.33 -15.67 8.39
C GLU A 210 -7.42 -16.06 9.41
N LEU A 211 -7.59 -15.27 10.48
CA LEU A 211 -8.66 -15.53 11.46
C LEU A 211 -10.05 -15.44 10.83
N ILE A 212 -10.28 -14.44 9.98
CA ILE A 212 -11.58 -14.21 9.33
C ILE A 212 -11.81 -15.27 8.26
N LYS A 213 -10.80 -15.63 7.46
CA LYS A 213 -10.90 -16.77 6.53
C LYS A 213 -11.23 -18.06 7.26
N LYS A 214 -10.55 -18.36 8.37
CA LYS A 214 -10.81 -19.56 9.17
C LYS A 214 -12.24 -19.57 9.70
N GLY A 215 -12.74 -18.42 10.18
CA GLY A 215 -14.12 -18.28 10.65
C GLY A 215 -15.17 -18.39 9.55
N LEU A 216 -14.84 -17.96 8.32
CA LEU A 216 -15.73 -18.05 7.15
C LEU A 216 -15.66 -19.40 6.43
N THR A 217 -14.68 -20.24 6.74
CA THR A 217 -14.51 -21.56 6.11
C THR A 217 -15.50 -22.56 6.74
N PRO A 218 -16.47 -23.10 5.98
CA PRO A 218 -17.40 -24.09 6.50
C PRO A 218 -16.69 -25.36 6.99
N ALA A 219 -17.24 -26.02 8.02
CA ALA A 219 -16.67 -27.26 8.55
C ALA A 219 -16.57 -28.34 7.45
N GLY A 220 -15.36 -28.87 7.24
CA GLY A 220 -15.06 -29.86 6.21
C GLY A 220 -14.63 -29.30 4.85
N SER A 221 -14.63 -27.98 4.66
CA SER A 221 -14.09 -27.31 3.45
C SER A 221 -12.66 -26.80 3.68
N LYS A 222 -11.86 -26.68 2.63
CA LYS A 222 -10.54 -26.04 2.75
C LYS A 222 -10.71 -24.51 2.66
N PRO A 223 -9.82 -23.71 3.28
CA PRO A 223 -9.80 -22.25 3.12
C PRO A 223 -9.61 -21.77 1.66
N GLU A 224 -9.30 -22.71 0.77
CA GLU A 224 -9.13 -22.55 -0.67
C GLU A 224 -10.45 -22.56 -1.43
N ASP A 225 -11.49 -23.15 -0.84
CA ASP A 225 -12.82 -23.29 -1.43
C ASP A 225 -13.75 -22.12 -1.07
N LEU A 226 -13.20 -21.08 -0.42
CA LEU A 226 -13.97 -19.90 -0.03
C LEU A 226 -14.51 -19.17 -1.27
N SER A 227 -15.77 -18.75 -1.20
CA SER A 227 -16.38 -17.93 -2.24
C SER A 227 -15.63 -16.60 -2.39
N LEU A 228 -15.66 -16.02 -3.59
CA LEU A 228 -15.07 -14.70 -3.84
C LEU A 228 -15.60 -13.64 -2.86
N GLY A 229 -16.90 -13.70 -2.52
CA GLY A 229 -17.50 -12.82 -1.52
C GLY A 229 -16.87 -12.96 -0.13
N ALA A 230 -16.61 -14.20 0.33
CA ALA A 230 -15.96 -14.43 1.61
C ALA A 230 -14.49 -13.94 1.61
N ILE A 231 -13.77 -14.12 0.50
CA ILE A 231 -12.40 -13.60 0.34
C ILE A 231 -12.39 -12.06 0.37
N LEU A 232 -13.35 -11.41 -0.31
CA LEU A 232 -13.49 -9.97 -0.32
C LEU A 232 -13.83 -9.41 1.06
N VAL A 233 -14.74 -10.06 1.79
CA VAL A 233 -15.06 -9.68 3.18
C VAL A 233 -13.82 -9.82 4.05
N ALA A 234 -13.13 -10.97 4.01
CA ALA A 234 -11.92 -11.20 4.79
C ALA A 234 -10.82 -10.17 4.51
N GLY A 235 -10.56 -9.88 3.24
CA GLY A 235 -9.58 -8.87 2.83
C GLY A 235 -9.98 -7.46 3.25
N GLY A 236 -11.26 -7.09 3.10
CA GLY A 236 -11.79 -5.79 3.50
C GLY A 236 -11.67 -5.56 5.00
N THR A 237 -12.11 -6.52 5.82
CA THR A 237 -12.01 -6.46 7.28
C THR A 237 -10.56 -6.48 7.78
N ALA A 238 -9.69 -7.25 7.12
CA ALA A 238 -8.26 -7.24 7.40
C ALA A 238 -7.63 -5.87 7.10
N GLY A 239 -8.06 -5.22 6.01
CA GLY A 239 -7.67 -3.84 5.68
C GLY A 239 -8.09 -2.83 6.73
N VAL A 240 -9.31 -2.95 7.29
CA VAL A 240 -9.77 -2.09 8.40
C VAL A 240 -8.90 -2.29 9.65
N ALA A 241 -8.60 -3.54 10.01
CA ALA A 241 -7.74 -3.86 11.14
C ALA A 241 -6.32 -3.29 10.96
N MET A 242 -5.73 -3.49 9.77
CA MET A 242 -4.42 -2.93 9.40
C MET A 242 -4.39 -1.42 9.60
N TRP A 243 -5.33 -0.69 8.99
CA TRP A 243 -5.32 0.77 9.05
C TRP A 243 -5.61 1.30 10.45
N THR A 244 -6.40 0.60 11.27
CA THR A 244 -6.64 1.01 12.66
C THR A 244 -5.34 1.08 13.47
N ILE A 245 -4.41 0.14 13.22
CA ILE A 245 -3.08 0.12 13.85
C ILE A 245 -2.08 1.02 13.12
N ALA A 246 -2.17 1.11 11.79
CA ALA A 246 -1.22 1.84 10.96
C ALA A 246 -1.45 3.36 10.94
N ILE A 247 -2.64 3.86 11.25
CA ILE A 247 -2.95 5.30 11.16
C ILE A 247 -2.11 6.16 12.12
N PRO A 248 -1.95 5.84 13.41
CA PRO A 248 -1.10 6.62 14.32
C PRO A 248 0.35 6.81 13.83
N PRO A 249 1.11 5.76 13.46
CA PRO A 249 2.44 5.96 12.88
C PRO A 249 2.40 6.66 11.51
N ASP A 250 1.36 6.48 10.70
CA ASP A 250 1.20 7.19 9.42
C ASP A 250 1.01 8.71 9.61
N VAL A 251 0.27 9.15 10.64
CA VAL A 251 0.17 10.58 11.01
C VAL A 251 1.54 11.14 11.38
N LEU A 252 2.27 10.46 12.27
CA LEU A 252 3.58 10.90 12.71
C LEU A 252 4.59 10.95 11.56
N LYS A 253 4.54 9.94 10.68
CA LYS A 253 5.32 9.87 9.46
C LYS A 253 5.03 11.06 8.54
N SER A 254 3.76 11.31 8.21
CA SER A 254 3.36 12.42 7.34
C SER A 254 3.81 13.77 7.91
N ARG A 255 3.61 14.03 9.21
CA ARG A 255 4.07 15.26 9.89
C ARG A 255 5.58 15.41 9.89
N LEU A 256 6.31 14.32 10.16
CA LEU A 256 7.76 14.33 10.20
C LEU A 256 8.37 14.55 8.80
N GLN A 257 7.74 14.01 7.75
CA GLN A 257 8.16 14.17 6.36
C GLN A 257 7.82 15.54 5.78
N SER A 258 6.70 16.15 6.21
CA SER A 258 6.24 17.45 5.73
C SER A 258 6.86 18.64 6.46
N ALA A 259 7.22 18.48 7.74
CA ALA A 259 7.68 19.59 8.54
C ALA A 259 9.04 20.13 8.08
N PRO A 260 9.29 21.44 8.23
CA PRO A 260 10.61 22.03 8.01
C PRO A 260 11.73 21.27 8.75
N ALA A 261 12.96 21.43 8.25
CA ALA A 261 14.13 20.92 8.94
C ALA A 261 14.22 21.55 10.34
N GLY A 262 14.54 20.75 11.36
CA GLY A 262 14.67 21.22 12.75
C GLY A 262 13.36 21.28 13.56
N THR A 263 12.17 21.20 12.95
CA THR A 263 10.90 21.23 13.72
C THR A 263 10.76 20.07 14.71
N TYR A 264 11.24 18.89 14.30
CA TYR A 264 11.20 17.66 15.11
C TYR A 264 12.59 17.04 15.16
N SER A 265 13.04 16.68 16.36
CA SER A 265 14.30 15.95 16.58
C SER A 265 14.18 14.46 16.23
N GLY A 266 12.98 13.91 16.30
CA GLY A 266 12.68 12.51 16.00
C GLY A 266 11.20 12.17 16.11
N LEU A 267 10.90 10.87 16.07
CA LEU A 267 9.52 10.37 16.09
C LEU A 267 8.82 10.64 17.43
N LEU A 268 9.51 10.42 18.56
CA LEU A 268 8.96 10.65 19.90
C LEU A 268 8.72 12.12 20.19
N ASP A 269 9.62 13.00 19.73
CA ASP A 269 9.44 14.45 19.81
C ASP A 269 8.25 14.92 18.95
N CYS A 270 8.10 14.36 17.74
CA CYS A 270 6.93 14.59 16.89
C CYS A 270 5.62 14.15 17.57
N LEU A 271 5.62 12.98 18.22
CA LEU A 271 4.49 12.47 18.99
C LEU A 271 4.13 13.42 20.14
N GLY A 272 5.11 13.77 20.98
CA GLY A 272 4.89 14.65 22.14
C GLY A 272 4.35 16.03 21.73
N LYS A 273 4.96 16.65 20.71
CA LYS A 273 4.48 17.93 20.16
C LYS A 273 3.10 17.82 19.53
N THR A 274 2.81 16.73 18.83
CA THR A 274 1.50 16.49 18.22
C THR A 274 0.42 16.36 19.29
N ILE A 275 0.63 15.53 20.33
CA ILE A 275 -0.34 15.37 21.41
C ILE A 275 -0.54 16.69 22.16
N LYS A 276 0.54 17.43 22.43
CA LYS A 276 0.47 18.72 23.13
C LYS A 276 -0.28 19.79 22.34
N ALA A 277 -0.09 19.86 21.02
CA ALA A 277 -0.66 20.91 20.19
C ALA A 277 -2.07 20.57 19.67
N ASP A 278 -2.32 19.31 19.31
CA ASP A 278 -3.53 18.89 18.59
C ASP A 278 -4.37 17.85 19.35
N GLY A 279 -3.89 17.36 20.50
CA GLY A 279 -4.52 16.29 21.28
C GLY A 279 -4.24 14.88 20.76
N ALA A 280 -4.56 13.87 21.57
CA ALA A 280 -4.31 12.45 21.22
C ALA A 280 -5.15 11.96 20.02
N SER A 281 -6.36 12.52 19.83
CA SER A 281 -7.21 12.19 18.69
C SER A 281 -6.58 12.59 17.34
N ALA A 282 -5.60 13.50 17.34
CA ALA A 282 -4.88 13.90 16.14
C ALA A 282 -4.17 12.72 15.45
N LEU A 283 -3.77 11.70 16.22
CA LEU A 283 -3.15 10.48 15.72
C LEU A 283 -4.09 9.63 14.86
N PHE A 284 -5.39 9.92 14.87
CA PHE A 284 -6.38 9.23 14.05
C PHE A 284 -6.90 10.07 12.87
N ARG A 285 -6.35 11.28 12.67
CA ARG A 285 -6.68 12.10 11.49
C ARG A 285 -6.27 11.36 10.22
N GLY A 286 -7.18 11.30 9.26
CA GLY A 286 -6.97 10.55 8.01
C GLY A 286 -7.47 9.11 8.02
N LEU A 287 -8.01 8.60 9.13
CA LEU A 287 -8.65 7.28 9.17
C LEU A 287 -9.83 7.18 8.18
N GLY A 288 -10.74 8.17 8.19
CA GLY A 288 -11.89 8.20 7.28
C GLY A 288 -11.53 8.10 5.79
N PRO A 289 -10.65 8.97 5.26
CA PRO A 289 -10.16 8.86 3.89
C PRO A 289 -9.47 7.53 3.58
N ALA A 290 -8.70 6.98 4.53
CA ALA A 290 -8.05 5.68 4.35
C ALA A 290 -9.06 4.53 4.24
N MET A 291 -10.12 4.54 5.05
CA MET A 291 -11.22 3.58 4.95
C MET A 291 -11.97 3.73 3.62
N LEU A 292 -12.34 4.96 3.26
CA LEU A 292 -13.07 5.26 2.03
C LEU A 292 -12.29 4.87 0.77
N ARG A 293 -10.96 4.95 0.80
CA ARG A 293 -10.08 4.54 -0.29
C ARG A 293 -10.14 3.04 -0.56
N ALA A 294 -10.30 2.22 0.48
CA ALA A 294 -10.04 0.78 0.41
C ALA A 294 -10.89 0.10 -0.68
N PHE A 295 -12.19 0.34 -0.69
CA PHE A 295 -13.09 -0.30 -1.65
C PHE A 295 -12.87 0.20 -3.09
N PRO A 296 -12.89 1.51 -3.40
CA PRO A 296 -12.68 2.00 -4.76
C PRO A 296 -11.31 1.64 -5.35
N ALA A 297 -10.24 1.75 -4.56
CA ALA A 297 -8.90 1.43 -5.04
C ALA A 297 -8.74 -0.07 -5.35
N ASN A 298 -9.29 -0.93 -4.49
CA ASN A 298 -9.27 -2.38 -4.72
C ASN A 298 -10.11 -2.77 -5.94
N ALA A 299 -11.32 -2.22 -6.08
CA ALA A 299 -12.17 -2.45 -7.24
C ALA A 299 -11.48 -2.02 -8.55
N ALA A 300 -10.87 -0.83 -8.55
CA ALA A 300 -10.11 -0.34 -9.71
C ALA A 300 -8.90 -1.24 -10.05
N THR A 301 -8.25 -1.81 -9.04
CA THR A 301 -7.16 -2.77 -9.23
C THR A 301 -7.67 -4.01 -9.96
N PHE A 302 -8.77 -4.62 -9.47
CA PHE A 302 -9.34 -5.81 -10.09
C PHE A 302 -9.81 -5.56 -11.53
N LEU A 303 -10.54 -4.46 -11.75
CA LEU A 303 -10.98 -4.07 -13.09
C LEU A 303 -9.79 -3.82 -14.04
N GLY A 304 -8.74 -3.16 -13.54
CA GLY A 304 -7.53 -2.90 -14.30
C GLY A 304 -6.82 -4.19 -14.70
N VAL A 305 -6.69 -5.17 -13.79
CA VAL A 305 -6.11 -6.49 -14.08
C VAL A 305 -6.98 -7.29 -15.05
N GLU A 306 -8.29 -7.32 -14.84
CA GLU A 306 -9.20 -8.14 -15.66
C GLU A 306 -9.29 -7.61 -17.09
N TYR A 307 -9.47 -6.30 -17.25
CA TYR A 307 -9.58 -5.67 -18.57
C TYR A 307 -8.26 -5.77 -19.34
N SER A 308 -7.13 -5.55 -18.68
CA SER A 308 -5.82 -5.69 -19.32
C SER A 308 -5.53 -7.13 -19.72
N ARG A 309 -5.88 -8.14 -18.91
CA ARG A 309 -5.76 -9.56 -19.31
C ARG A 309 -6.59 -9.85 -20.55
N LYS A 310 -7.88 -9.46 -20.56
CA LYS A 310 -8.77 -9.64 -21.72
C LYS A 310 -8.20 -9.00 -22.98
N MET A 311 -7.63 -7.80 -22.88
CA MET A 311 -6.97 -7.15 -24.00
C MET A 311 -5.69 -7.86 -24.44
N LEU A 312 -4.82 -8.26 -23.50
CA LEU A 312 -3.57 -8.93 -23.82
C LEU A 312 -3.81 -10.30 -24.47
N ASP A 313 -4.81 -11.04 -24.00
CA ASP A 313 -5.24 -12.32 -24.58
C ASP A 313 -5.83 -12.17 -25.98
N ALA A 314 -6.39 -11.00 -26.31
CA ALA A 314 -6.87 -10.70 -27.66
C ALA A 314 -5.74 -10.32 -28.64
N VAL A 315 -4.55 -9.95 -28.16
CA VAL A 315 -3.43 -9.47 -28.99
C VAL A 315 -2.39 -10.56 -29.23
N PHE A 316 -2.11 -11.44 -28.26
CA PHE A 316 -1.17 -12.56 -28.41
C PHE A 316 -1.39 -13.65 -27.36
#